data_AF-A0AAE0E167-F1
#
_entry.id   AF-A0AAE0E167-F1
#
_cell.length_a   1.000
_cell.length_b   1.000
_cell.length_c   1.000
_cell.angle_alpha   90.00
_cell.angle_beta   90.00
_cell.angle_gamma   90.00
#
_symmetry.space_group_name_H-M   'P 1'
#
loop_
_entity.id
_entity.type
_entity.pdbx_description
1 polymer ?
#
loop_
_entity_poly.entity_id
_entity_poly.type
_entity_poly.pdbx_seq_one_letter_code
_entity_poly.pdbx_strand_id
1 'polypeptide(L)'
;MGKIVVEDSRAGSIIKEGMKVVVGNGERMRLWSEFFVDSNPLKIVFPRIYALASNKNGVIAGFGRWNENQWAWNVNLRKPSFNWEHEQQNSFLQVLDSIVLRIKIKDELVWGLCPSGIFKVGYFRRCLEEVNGVAHDNAKLLWKRIIPPKVELFSWQLFRGRVMVRDVLNHFGCAQGLSLKCPLCKGGSETVDHLFLLCPWSWDLWSRCMSFWR
;
A
#
# COMPACT_ATOMS: atom_id res chain seq x y z
N MET A 1 -4.78 -15.18 11.51
CA MET A 1 -3.76 -14.20 11.07
C MET A 1 -4.31 -13.45 9.87
N GLY A 2 -4.59 -12.16 10.02
CA GLY A 2 -5.18 -11.33 8.96
C GLY A 2 -4.21 -11.15 7.80
N LYS A 3 -4.65 -11.40 6.57
CA LYS A 3 -3.90 -11.00 5.38
C LYS A 3 -3.89 -9.47 5.35
N ILE A 4 -2.71 -8.87 5.34
CA ILE A 4 -2.59 -7.45 5.04
C ILE A 4 -2.90 -7.33 3.54
N VAL A 5 -4.15 -6.98 3.23
CA VAL A 5 -4.57 -6.66 1.87
C VAL A 5 -4.08 -5.24 1.61
N VAL A 6 -2.91 -5.15 0.99
CA VAL A 6 -2.37 -3.88 0.52
C VAL A 6 -3.04 -3.57 -0.81
N GLU A 7 -3.96 -2.60 -0.82
CA GLU A 7 -4.61 -2.09 -2.03
C GLU A 7 -3.59 -1.71 -3.11
N ASP A 8 -3.94 -1.88 -4.37
CA ASP A 8 -3.13 -1.44 -5.52
C ASP A 8 -3.19 0.08 -5.68
N SER A 9 -2.59 0.75 -4.71
CA SER A 9 -2.29 2.17 -4.69
C SER A 9 -0.77 2.37 -4.69
N ARG A 10 -0.30 3.57 -5.06
CA ARG A 10 1.12 3.91 -4.99
C ARG A 10 1.69 3.75 -3.58
N ALA A 11 0.90 4.12 -2.57
CA ALA A 11 1.22 3.87 -1.16
C ALA A 11 1.37 2.37 -0.88
N GLY A 12 0.47 1.57 -1.46
CA GLY A 12 0.53 0.12 -1.39
C GLY A 12 1.78 -0.48 -2.01
N SER A 13 2.22 0.02 -3.17
CA SER A 13 3.48 -0.41 -3.80
C SER A 13 4.69 -0.15 -2.90
N ILE A 14 4.79 1.04 -2.29
CA ILE A 14 5.87 1.38 -1.35
C ILE A 14 5.82 0.49 -0.11
N ILE A 15 4.62 0.14 0.38
CA ILE A 15 4.45 -0.80 1.49
C ILE A 15 4.94 -2.19 1.10
N LYS A 16 4.58 -2.69 -0.08
CA LYS A 16 5.02 -4.00 -0.59
C LYS A 16 6.53 -4.05 -0.75
N GLU A 17 7.15 -2.98 -1.27
CA GLU A 17 8.60 -2.88 -1.44
C GLU A 17 9.34 -2.76 -0.10
N GLY A 18 8.78 -1.99 0.84
CA GLY A 18 9.40 -1.73 2.13
C GLY A 18 9.25 -2.85 3.15
N MET A 19 8.22 -3.69 3.06
CA MET A 19 8.08 -4.85 3.93
C MET A 19 9.05 -5.94 3.52
N LYS A 20 10.09 -6.15 4.33
CA LYS A 20 11.03 -7.27 4.20
C LYS A 20 10.86 -8.20 5.38
N VAL A 21 11.18 -9.47 5.18
CA VAL A 21 11.12 -10.46 6.25
C VAL A 21 12.51 -10.98 6.55
N VAL A 22 12.84 -11.02 7.83
CA VAL A 22 14.07 -11.64 8.33
C VAL A 22 13.69 -12.99 8.91
N VAL A 23 14.19 -14.05 8.28
CA VAL A 23 13.95 -15.42 8.73
C VAL A 23 14.71 -15.66 10.03
N GLY A 24 14.00 -16.08 11.07
CA GLY A 24 14.54 -16.52 12.34
C GLY A 24 14.43 -18.04 12.44
N ASN A 25 13.48 -18.52 13.23
CA ASN A 25 13.22 -19.94 13.45
C ASN A 25 12.31 -20.58 12.39
N GLY A 26 11.73 -19.79 11.48
CA GLY A 26 10.95 -20.26 10.34
C GLY A 26 9.55 -20.78 10.69
N GLU A 27 9.06 -20.56 11.90
CA GLU A 27 7.78 -21.10 12.37
C GLU A 27 6.57 -20.29 11.90
N ARG A 28 6.76 -19.03 11.50
CA ARG A 28 5.68 -18.14 11.08
C ARG A 28 5.64 -17.94 9.58
N MET A 29 6.79 -18.03 8.93
CA MET A 29 6.94 -17.75 7.52
C MET A 29 6.58 -18.93 6.64
N ARG A 30 5.73 -18.71 5.63
CA ARG A 30 5.44 -19.72 4.61
C ARG A 30 6.50 -19.72 3.51
N LEU A 31 7.18 -20.86 3.33
CA LEU A 31 8.26 -21.00 2.34
C LEU A 31 7.82 -20.53 0.94
N TRP A 32 6.69 -21.02 0.43
CA TRP A 32 6.29 -20.77 -0.96
C TRP A 32 5.67 -19.40 -1.23
N SER A 33 5.10 -18.75 -0.21
CA SER A 33 4.28 -17.54 -0.38
C SER A 33 4.85 -16.29 0.27
N GLU A 34 5.68 -16.44 1.29
CA GLU A 34 6.21 -15.31 2.08
C GLU A 34 7.74 -15.22 2.02
N PHE A 35 8.42 -16.22 1.47
CA PHE A 35 9.85 -16.11 1.16
C PHE A 35 10.04 -15.55 -0.25
N PHE A 36 10.88 -14.53 -0.38
CA PHE A 36 11.10 -13.78 -1.61
C PHE A 36 12.55 -13.88 -2.09
N VAL A 37 12.73 -14.16 -3.37
CA VAL A 37 13.97 -13.95 -4.11
C VAL A 37 13.71 -12.79 -5.06
N ASP A 38 14.51 -11.74 -5.01
CA ASP A 38 14.34 -10.54 -5.86
C ASP A 38 12.90 -10.00 -5.86
N SER A 39 12.29 -9.88 -4.66
CA SER A 39 10.91 -9.43 -4.44
C SER A 39 9.81 -10.35 -4.99
N ASN A 40 10.14 -11.55 -5.47
CA ASN A 40 9.18 -12.52 -5.99
C ASN A 40 9.07 -13.77 -5.08
N PRO A 41 7.85 -14.23 -4.75
CA PRO A 41 7.66 -15.47 -4.01
C PRO A 41 8.28 -16.69 -4.69
N LEU A 42 8.79 -17.65 -3.93
CA LEU A 42 9.38 -18.89 -4.48
C LEU A 42 8.45 -19.66 -5.41
N LYS A 43 7.14 -19.64 -5.19
CA LYS A 43 6.17 -20.29 -6.10
C LYS A 43 6.11 -19.65 -7.50
N ILE A 44 6.50 -18.38 -7.63
CA ILE A 44 6.55 -17.66 -8.91
C ILE A 44 7.90 -17.91 -9.58
N VAL A 45 9.00 -17.89 -8.81
CA VAL A 45 10.36 -18.12 -9.32
C VAL A 45 10.57 -19.57 -9.74
N PHE A 46 10.03 -20.53 -8.98
CA PHE A 46 10.17 -21.97 -9.21
C PHE A 46 8.81 -22.67 -9.37
N PRO A 47 8.04 -22.37 -10.44
CA PRO A 47 6.67 -22.85 -10.58
C PRO A 47 6.58 -24.36 -10.75
N ARG A 48 7.56 -25.00 -11.39
CA ARG A 48 7.62 -26.46 -11.56
C ARG A 48 7.90 -27.18 -10.25
N ILE A 49 8.89 -26.71 -9.49
CA ILE A 49 9.20 -27.26 -8.16
C ILE A 49 7.99 -27.09 -7.23
N TYR A 50 7.34 -25.91 -7.25
CA TYR A 50 6.12 -25.68 -6.50
C TYR A 50 4.97 -26.62 -6.90
N ALA A 51 4.83 -26.92 -8.19
CA ALA A 51 3.81 -27.86 -8.66
C ALA A 51 4.04 -29.29 -8.10
N LEU A 52 5.31 -29.70 -8.00
CA LEU A 52 5.75 -31.00 -7.47
C LEU A 52 5.80 -31.06 -5.94
N ALA A 53 5.83 -29.92 -5.24
CA ALA A 53 5.91 -29.87 -3.79
C ALA A 53 4.71 -30.56 -3.12
N SER A 54 5.00 -31.48 -2.20
CA SER A 54 3.96 -32.17 -1.42
C SER A 54 3.21 -31.22 -0.48
N ASN A 55 3.96 -30.32 0.16
CA ASN A 55 3.42 -29.30 1.06
C ASN A 55 3.55 -27.90 0.42
N LYS A 56 2.43 -27.34 -0.04
CA LYS A 56 2.38 -26.02 -0.71
C LYS A 56 2.14 -24.84 0.25
N ASN A 57 1.67 -25.11 1.45
CA ASN A 57 1.29 -24.11 2.44
C ASN A 57 2.12 -24.19 3.73
N GLY A 58 3.18 -24.99 3.74
CA GLY A 58 4.03 -25.20 4.90
C GLY A 58 4.80 -23.96 5.30
N VAL A 59 5.13 -23.90 6.58
CA VAL A 59 6.08 -22.94 7.15
C VAL A 59 7.51 -23.44 6.92
N ILE A 60 8.49 -22.53 6.91
CA ILE A 60 9.90 -22.86 6.65
C ILE A 60 10.41 -23.95 7.58
N ALA A 61 10.09 -23.87 8.88
CA ALA A 61 10.44 -24.89 9.88
C ALA A 61 9.87 -26.29 9.59
N GLY A 62 8.85 -26.40 8.74
CA GLY A 62 8.28 -27.69 8.33
C GLY A 62 9.01 -28.37 7.17
N PHE A 63 10.00 -27.70 6.56
CA PHE A 63 10.75 -28.20 5.40
C PHE A 63 12.19 -28.61 5.75
N GLY A 64 12.44 -29.02 6.98
CA GLY A 64 13.77 -29.42 7.40
C GLY A 64 13.82 -29.84 8.87
N ARG A 65 15.03 -30.11 9.34
CA ARG A 65 15.32 -30.48 10.73
C ARG A 65 16.61 -29.82 11.16
N TRP A 66 16.69 -29.52 12.45
CA TRP A 66 17.94 -29.09 13.07
C TRP A 66 18.83 -30.29 13.33
N ASN A 67 20.01 -30.29 12.73
CA ASN A 67 21.10 -31.19 13.06
C ASN A 67 22.09 -30.37 13.89
N GLU A 68 22.03 -30.51 15.21
CA GLU A 68 22.75 -29.68 16.17
C GLU A 68 22.43 -28.18 15.99
N ASN A 69 23.34 -27.41 15.39
CA ASN A 69 23.20 -25.98 15.12
C ASN A 69 23.09 -25.65 13.62
N GLN A 70 23.03 -26.65 12.75
CA GLN A 70 22.87 -26.46 11.31
C GLN A 70 21.48 -26.91 10.86
N TRP A 71 20.86 -26.12 9.99
CA TRP A 71 19.59 -26.47 9.39
C TRP A 71 19.80 -27.39 8.21
N ALA A 72 19.14 -28.56 8.22
CA ALA A 72 19.14 -29.49 7.10
C ALA A 72 17.77 -29.44 6.40
N TRP A 73 17.76 -29.00 5.15
CA TRP A 73 16.56 -28.94 4.33
C TRP A 73 16.04 -30.34 3.97
N ASN A 74 14.73 -30.51 4.04
CA ASN A 74 13.98 -31.68 3.62
C ASN A 74 12.69 -31.24 2.92
N VAL A 75 12.82 -30.95 1.62
CA VAL A 75 11.67 -30.59 0.76
C VAL A 75 11.19 -31.83 0.01
N ASN A 76 10.07 -32.40 0.48
CA ASN A 76 9.47 -33.57 -0.16
C ASN A 76 8.76 -33.19 -1.48
N LEU A 77 9.26 -33.71 -2.59
CA LEU A 77 8.62 -33.64 -3.91
C LEU A 77 7.84 -34.93 -4.18
N ARG A 78 6.68 -34.83 -4.83
CA ARG A 78 5.78 -35.97 -5.11
C ARG A 78 6.35 -36.98 -6.11
N LYS A 79 7.34 -36.57 -6.90
CA LYS A 79 8.03 -37.39 -7.89
C LYS A 79 9.52 -37.04 -7.88
N PRO A 80 10.41 -38.01 -8.13
CA PRO A 80 11.81 -37.71 -8.41
C PRO A 80 11.88 -36.83 -9.66
N SER A 81 12.78 -35.84 -9.63
CA SER A 81 13.02 -34.93 -10.76
C SER A 81 13.54 -35.70 -11.97
N PHE A 82 13.06 -35.34 -13.15
CA PHE A 82 13.63 -35.83 -14.40
C PHE A 82 14.81 -34.94 -14.82
N ASN A 83 15.66 -35.43 -15.73
CA ASN A 83 16.92 -34.78 -16.12
C ASN A 83 16.79 -33.29 -16.53
N TRP A 84 15.65 -32.86 -17.09
CA TRP A 84 15.40 -31.45 -17.48
C TRP A 84 14.93 -30.55 -16.33
N GLU A 85 14.64 -31.09 -15.15
CA GLU A 85 14.25 -30.32 -13.95
C GLU A 85 15.41 -30.09 -12.99
N HIS A 86 16.54 -30.77 -13.20
CA HIS A 86 17.73 -30.69 -12.36
C HIS A 86 18.30 -29.28 -12.25
N GLU A 87 18.28 -28.50 -13.33
CA GLU A 87 18.79 -27.12 -13.31
C GLU A 87 17.94 -26.22 -12.40
N GLN A 88 16.62 -26.24 -12.55
CA GLN A 88 15.72 -25.50 -11.65
C GLN A 88 15.81 -25.99 -10.21
N GLN A 89 15.98 -27.29 -10.00
CA GLN A 89 16.12 -27.85 -8.67
C GLN A 89 17.44 -27.43 -8.01
N ASN A 90 18.54 -27.42 -8.75
CA ASN A 90 19.84 -26.96 -8.25
C ASN A 90 19.80 -25.47 -7.89
N SER A 91 19.22 -24.63 -8.76
CA SER A 91 19.02 -23.21 -8.45
C SER A 91 18.12 -23.01 -7.24
N PHE A 92 17.08 -23.82 -7.08
CA PHE A 92 16.21 -23.79 -5.91
C PHE A 92 16.96 -24.19 -4.62
N LEU A 93 17.78 -25.23 -4.66
CA LEU A 93 18.59 -25.66 -3.51
C LEU A 93 19.64 -24.60 -3.13
N GLN A 94 20.29 -23.95 -4.11
CA GLN A 94 21.20 -22.83 -3.84
C GLN A 94 20.49 -21.67 -3.14
N VAL A 95 19.26 -21.36 -3.55
CA VAL A 95 18.43 -20.37 -2.85
C VAL A 95 18.13 -20.82 -1.43
N LEU A 96 17.74 -22.09 -1.21
CA LEU A 96 17.50 -22.60 0.14
C LEU A 96 18.74 -22.55 1.03
N ASP A 97 19.91 -22.87 0.50
CA ASP A 97 21.18 -22.84 1.24
C ASP A 97 21.61 -21.41 1.59
N SER A 98 21.18 -20.40 0.82
CA SER A 98 21.38 -18.99 1.16
C SER A 98 20.56 -18.53 2.39
N ILE A 99 19.54 -19.31 2.79
CA ILE A 99 18.67 -18.98 3.92
C ILE A 99 19.31 -19.47 5.23
N VAL A 100 19.74 -18.52 6.05
CA VAL A 100 20.32 -18.81 7.36
C VAL A 100 19.22 -18.74 8.43
N LEU A 101 18.73 -19.91 8.86
CA LEU A 101 17.83 -20.01 10.02
C LEU A 101 18.60 -19.86 11.34
N ARG A 102 17.92 -19.32 12.36
CA ARG A 102 18.46 -19.12 13.71
C ARG A 102 17.45 -19.59 14.75
N ILE A 103 17.71 -20.75 15.36
CA ILE A 103 16.75 -21.41 16.26
C ILE A 103 16.27 -20.55 17.44
N LYS A 104 17.13 -19.66 17.96
CA LYS A 104 16.82 -18.80 19.13
C LYS A 104 16.13 -17.49 18.78
N ILE A 105 16.00 -17.15 17.50
CA ILE A 105 15.47 -15.86 17.05
C ILE A 105 14.14 -16.13 16.34
N LYS A 106 13.11 -15.34 16.67
CA LYS A 106 11.80 -15.47 15.99
C LYS A 106 11.85 -14.77 14.63
N ASP A 107 10.97 -15.21 13.73
CA ASP A 107 10.78 -14.50 12.45
C ASP A 107 10.28 -13.07 12.69
N GLU A 108 10.91 -12.10 12.03
CA GLU A 108 10.60 -10.67 12.18
C GLU A 108 10.30 -10.00 10.83
N LEU A 109 9.26 -9.15 10.84
CA LEU A 109 8.96 -8.25 9.73
C LEU A 109 9.74 -6.94 9.95
N VAL A 110 10.60 -6.60 9.01
CA VAL A 110 11.40 -5.38 9.04
C VAL A 110 11.02 -4.44 7.90
N TRP A 111 11.22 -3.17 8.12
CA TRP A 111 11.02 -2.14 7.12
C TRP A 111 12.33 -1.82 6.38
N GLY A 112 12.49 -2.39 5.20
CA GLY A 112 13.70 -2.31 4.36
C GLY A 112 13.98 -0.94 3.76
N LEU A 113 13.01 -0.01 3.77
CA LEU A 113 13.21 1.37 3.29
C LEU A 113 13.70 2.32 4.39
N CYS A 114 13.90 1.83 5.62
CA CYS A 114 14.52 2.61 6.69
C CYS A 114 15.79 1.89 7.16
N PRO A 115 16.94 2.60 7.31
CA PRO A 115 18.17 2.00 7.80
C PRO A 115 18.03 1.34 9.19
N SER A 116 17.09 1.82 10.01
CA SER A 116 16.83 1.22 11.33
C SER A 116 16.03 -0.08 11.28
N GLY A 117 15.51 -0.50 10.12
CA GLY A 117 14.62 -1.66 10.00
C GLY A 117 13.23 -1.47 10.63
N ILE A 118 12.96 -0.34 11.29
CA ILE A 118 11.70 -0.01 11.93
C ILE A 118 10.86 0.87 11.00
N PHE A 119 9.56 0.60 10.93
CA PHE A 119 8.63 1.45 10.20
C PHE A 119 8.55 2.84 10.85
N LYS A 120 8.90 3.88 10.10
CA LYS A 120 8.77 5.28 10.52
C LYS A 120 7.94 6.03 9.51
N VAL A 121 6.85 6.65 9.98
CA VAL A 121 5.91 7.41 9.14
C VAL A 121 6.63 8.52 8.36
N GLY A 122 7.61 9.20 8.96
CA GLY A 122 8.39 10.24 8.27
C GLY A 122 9.18 9.72 7.07
N TYR A 123 9.80 8.55 7.19
CA TYR A 123 10.51 7.90 6.06
C TYR A 123 9.53 7.46 4.98
N PHE A 124 8.42 6.82 5.37
CA PHE A 124 7.38 6.41 4.43
C PHE A 124 6.78 7.60 3.66
N ARG A 125 6.52 8.71 4.36
CA ARG A 125 6.06 9.96 3.74
C ARG A 125 7.06 10.50 2.72
N ARG A 126 8.35 10.49 3.03
CA ARG A 126 9.39 10.95 2.09
C ARG A 126 9.42 10.10 0.82
N CYS A 127 9.36 8.78 0.94
CA CYS A 127 9.25 7.89 -0.23
C CYS A 127 7.97 8.16 -1.04
N LEU A 128 6.85 8.46 -0.36
CA LEU A 128 5.60 8.86 -1.01
C LEU A 128 5.71 10.19 -1.76
N GLU A 129 6.45 11.16 -1.21
CA GLU A 129 6.71 12.47 -1.86
C GLU A 129 7.63 12.32 -3.06
N GLU A 130 8.65 11.45 -3.01
CA GLU A 130 9.52 11.14 -4.14
C GLU A 130 8.71 10.56 -5.32
N VAL A 131 7.75 9.67 -5.05
CA VAL A 131 6.92 9.04 -6.08
C VAL A 131 5.79 9.96 -6.60
N ASN A 132 5.20 10.80 -5.75
CA ASN A 132 4.07 11.66 -6.12
C ASN A 132 4.46 13.09 -6.51
N GLY A 133 5.73 13.45 -6.35
CA GLY A 133 6.16 14.84 -6.30
C GLY A 133 5.75 15.50 -4.98
N VAL A 134 6.42 16.61 -4.65
CA VAL A 134 6.03 17.43 -3.50
C VAL A 134 4.64 18.00 -3.77
N ALA A 135 3.63 17.53 -3.05
CA ALA A 135 2.31 18.13 -3.11
C ALA A 135 2.45 19.62 -2.73
N HIS A 136 1.99 20.52 -3.60
CA HIS A 136 2.04 21.95 -3.32
C HIS A 136 1.44 22.24 -1.95
N ASP A 137 2.27 22.81 -1.08
CA ASP A 137 2.07 22.94 0.36
C ASP A 137 1.02 24.01 0.74
N ASN A 138 0.20 24.44 -0.23
CA ASN A 138 -0.83 25.45 -0.06
C ASN A 138 -1.86 25.03 1.01
N ALA A 139 -2.01 23.73 1.26
CA ALA A 139 -2.83 23.21 2.35
C ALA A 139 -2.29 23.58 3.75
N LYS A 140 -1.00 23.92 3.92
CA LYS A 140 -0.48 24.46 5.19
C LYS A 140 -1.08 25.82 5.54
N LEU A 141 -1.53 26.59 4.54
CA LEU A 141 -2.19 27.87 4.77
C LEU A 141 -3.54 27.69 5.48
N LEU A 142 -4.17 26.52 5.34
CA LEU A 142 -5.46 26.21 5.96
C LEU A 142 -5.39 25.94 7.45
N TRP A 143 -4.25 25.44 7.93
CA TRP A 143 -4.08 24.97 9.30
C TRP A 143 -3.32 25.99 10.16
N LYS A 144 -3.61 27.28 9.97
CA LYS A 144 -2.99 28.38 10.72
C LYS A 144 -3.78 28.78 11.98
N ARG A 145 -4.91 28.12 12.28
CA ARG A 145 -5.79 28.39 13.43
C ARG A 145 -6.34 29.83 13.48
N ILE A 146 -6.39 30.49 12.33
CA ILE A 146 -6.93 31.85 12.18
C ILE A 146 -8.47 31.83 12.17
N ILE A 147 -9.06 30.70 11.76
CA ILE A 147 -10.49 30.48 11.61
C ILE A 147 -10.95 29.29 12.47
N PRO A 148 -12.25 29.19 12.81
CA PRO A 148 -12.74 28.06 13.60
C PRO A 148 -12.42 26.70 12.96
N PRO A 149 -12.12 25.64 13.75
CA PRO A 149 -11.70 24.34 13.20
C PRO A 149 -12.67 23.71 12.20
N LYS A 150 -13.98 23.96 12.36
CA LYS A 150 -15.01 23.50 11.41
C LYS A 150 -14.82 24.12 10.03
N VAL A 151 -14.40 25.38 9.96
CA VAL A 151 -14.15 26.11 8.71
C VAL A 151 -12.80 25.69 8.10
N GLU A 152 -11.79 25.39 8.92
CA GLU A 152 -10.53 24.80 8.43
C GLU A 152 -10.77 23.45 7.75
N LEU A 153 -11.53 22.57 8.41
CA LEU A 153 -11.89 21.26 7.87
C LEU A 153 -12.71 21.38 6.58
N PHE A 154 -13.70 22.26 6.57
CA PHE A 154 -14.51 22.52 5.38
C PHE A 154 -13.67 23.06 4.23
N SER A 155 -12.80 24.04 4.50
CA SER A 155 -11.86 24.58 3.51
C SER A 155 -10.94 23.47 2.98
N TRP A 156 -10.41 22.60 3.84
CA TRP A 156 -9.60 21.46 3.40
C TRP A 156 -10.36 20.50 2.49
N GLN A 157 -11.63 20.20 2.81
CA GLN A 157 -12.49 19.40 1.93
C GLN A 157 -12.70 20.09 0.57
N LEU A 158 -12.92 21.41 0.59
CA LEU A 158 -13.10 22.22 -0.61
C LEU A 158 -11.84 22.19 -1.49
N PHE A 159 -10.67 22.44 -0.93
CA PHE A 159 -9.37 22.35 -1.61
C PHE A 159 -9.07 20.96 -2.19
N ARG A 160 -9.63 19.90 -1.60
CA ARG A 160 -9.48 18.52 -2.07
C ARG A 160 -10.58 18.08 -3.04
N GLY A 161 -11.55 18.95 -3.36
CA GLY A 161 -12.70 18.61 -4.19
C GLY A 161 -13.62 17.56 -3.57
N ARG A 162 -13.65 17.47 -2.23
CA ARG A 162 -14.36 16.43 -1.47
C ARG A 162 -15.63 16.93 -0.78
N VAL A 163 -16.07 18.15 -1.10
CA VAL A 163 -17.37 18.65 -0.64
C VAL A 163 -18.47 17.92 -1.42
N MET A 164 -19.54 17.53 -0.73
CA MET A 164 -20.67 16.77 -1.30
C MET A 164 -21.56 17.64 -2.21
N VAL A 165 -20.99 18.16 -3.29
CA VAL A 165 -21.73 18.79 -4.39
C VAL A 165 -22.34 17.72 -5.29
N ARG A 166 -23.33 18.08 -6.11
CA ARG A 166 -24.03 17.10 -6.98
C ARG A 166 -23.10 16.31 -7.90
N ASP A 167 -22.03 16.93 -8.41
CA ASP A 167 -21.04 16.23 -9.23
C ASP A 167 -20.35 15.09 -8.46
N VAL A 168 -19.95 15.34 -7.21
CA VAL A 168 -19.34 14.35 -6.32
C VAL A 168 -20.35 13.27 -5.92
N LEU A 169 -21.58 13.66 -5.59
CA LEU A 169 -22.66 12.71 -5.27
C LEU A 169 -22.98 11.81 -6.46
N ASN A 170 -22.94 12.34 -7.69
CA ASN A 170 -23.14 11.57 -8.91
C ASN A 170 -22.01 10.58 -9.16
N HIS A 171 -20.75 10.99 -8.91
CA HIS A 171 -19.60 10.09 -8.99
C HIS A 171 -19.75 8.88 -8.06
N PHE A 172 -20.34 9.06 -6.88
CA PHE A 172 -20.65 7.97 -5.94
C PHE A 172 -21.97 7.23 -6.23
N GLY A 173 -22.68 7.58 -7.30
CA GLY A 173 -23.97 6.96 -7.67
C GLY A 173 -25.15 7.39 -6.78
N CYS A 174 -24.97 8.37 -5.89
CA CYS A 174 -25.99 8.84 -4.96
C CYS A 174 -26.92 9.93 -5.56
N ALA A 175 -26.65 10.41 -6.77
CA ALA A 175 -27.41 11.48 -7.42
C ALA A 175 -28.34 11.02 -8.54
N GLN A 176 -28.68 9.72 -8.60
CA GLN A 176 -29.57 9.18 -9.64
C GLN A 176 -30.93 9.90 -9.63
N GLY A 177 -31.30 10.48 -10.78
CA GLY A 177 -32.54 11.25 -10.94
C GLY A 177 -32.46 12.72 -10.52
N LEU A 178 -31.31 13.20 -10.03
CA LEU A 178 -31.11 14.63 -9.72
C LEU A 178 -30.48 15.37 -10.91
N SER A 179 -30.94 16.59 -11.15
CA SER A 179 -30.31 17.49 -12.12
C SER A 179 -28.94 17.93 -11.60
N LEU A 180 -27.88 17.68 -12.37
CA LEU A 180 -26.51 18.13 -12.06
C LEU A 180 -26.32 19.65 -12.12
N LYS A 181 -27.31 20.40 -12.59
CA LYS A 181 -27.24 21.87 -12.65
C LYS A 181 -27.07 22.48 -11.25
N CYS A 182 -26.35 23.59 -11.17
CA CYS A 182 -26.18 24.39 -9.96
C CYS A 182 -27.53 24.86 -9.42
N PRO A 183 -27.82 24.66 -8.11
CA PRO A 183 -29.08 25.09 -7.52
C PRO A 183 -29.24 26.61 -7.44
N LEU A 184 -28.12 27.35 -7.42
CA LEU A 184 -28.10 28.80 -7.26
C LEU A 184 -28.35 29.52 -8.59
N CYS A 185 -27.51 29.28 -9.61
CA CYS A 185 -27.61 29.98 -10.89
C CYS A 185 -28.38 29.19 -11.97
N LYS A 186 -28.60 27.89 -11.78
CA LYS A 186 -29.25 26.97 -12.74
C LYS A 186 -28.60 26.89 -14.14
N GLY A 187 -27.47 27.55 -14.38
CA GLY A 187 -26.82 27.67 -15.68
C GLY A 187 -25.71 26.64 -15.94
N GLY A 188 -24.87 26.32 -14.94
CA GLY A 188 -23.75 25.36 -15.06
C GLY A 188 -23.96 24.09 -14.24
N SER A 189 -23.07 23.10 -14.38
CA SER A 189 -23.03 21.92 -13.48
C SER A 189 -22.55 22.33 -12.08
N GLU A 190 -23.09 21.69 -11.03
CA GLU A 190 -22.70 21.92 -9.64
C GLU A 190 -21.40 21.17 -9.30
N THR A 191 -20.28 21.75 -9.73
CA THR A 191 -18.94 21.37 -9.25
C THR A 191 -18.55 22.24 -8.05
N VAL A 192 -17.51 21.83 -7.31
CA VAL A 192 -16.98 22.63 -6.19
C VAL A 192 -16.52 24.00 -6.68
N ASP A 193 -15.75 24.05 -7.76
CA ASP A 193 -15.25 25.31 -8.33
C ASP A 193 -16.40 26.20 -8.81
N HIS A 194 -17.41 25.60 -9.46
CA HIS A 194 -18.57 26.37 -9.88
C HIS A 194 -19.34 26.91 -8.69
N LEU A 195 -19.74 26.06 -7.73
CA LEU A 195 -20.57 26.47 -6.61
C LEU A 195 -19.92 27.55 -5.75
N PHE A 196 -18.60 27.48 -5.52
CA PHE A 196 -17.92 28.40 -4.59
C PHE A 196 -17.18 29.56 -5.25
N LEU A 197 -16.74 29.45 -6.51
CA LEU A 197 -15.90 30.47 -7.16
C LEU A 197 -16.54 31.05 -8.43
N LEU A 198 -17.05 30.21 -9.33
CA LEU A 198 -17.48 30.64 -10.67
C LEU A 198 -18.99 30.95 -10.78
N CYS A 199 -19.79 30.57 -9.77
CA CYS A 199 -21.22 30.80 -9.78
C CYS A 199 -21.50 32.30 -9.63
N PRO A 200 -22.29 32.92 -10.54
CA PRO A 200 -22.60 34.35 -10.45
C PRO A 200 -23.22 34.75 -9.10
N TRP A 201 -24.04 33.88 -8.52
CA TRP A 201 -24.65 34.12 -7.22
C TRP A 201 -23.61 34.15 -6.10
N SER A 202 -22.71 33.17 -6.07
CA SER A 202 -21.63 33.10 -5.07
C SER A 202 -20.63 34.24 -5.25
N TRP A 203 -20.34 34.63 -6.49
CA TRP A 203 -19.50 35.79 -6.79
C TRP A 203 -20.10 37.09 -6.24
N ASP A 204 -21.41 37.31 -6.40
CA ASP A 204 -22.09 38.48 -5.82
C ASP A 204 -21.99 38.48 -4.29
N LEU A 205 -22.20 37.33 -3.65
CA LEU A 205 -22.04 37.18 -2.20
C LEU A 205 -20.62 37.53 -1.75
N TRP A 206 -19.59 36.98 -2.41
CA TRP A 206 -18.19 37.29 -2.10
C TRP A 206 -17.88 38.76 -2.31
N SER A 207 -18.39 39.36 -3.37
CA SER A 207 -18.20 40.79 -3.66
C SER A 207 -18.76 41.66 -2.54
N ARG A 208 -19.95 41.32 -2.02
CA ARG A 208 -20.56 42.01 -0.88
C ARG A 208 -19.76 41.80 0.40
N CYS A 209 -19.36 40.57 0.71
CA CYS A 209 -18.50 40.30 1.87
C CYS A 209 -17.22 41.13 1.77
N MET A 210 -16.48 41.06 0.67
CA MET A 210 -15.24 41.83 0.49
C MET A 210 -15.44 43.34 0.62
N SER A 211 -16.59 43.87 0.17
CA SER A 211 -16.91 45.29 0.35
C SER A 211 -17.10 45.69 1.83
N PHE A 212 -17.49 44.75 2.70
CA PHE A 212 -17.64 44.97 4.15
C PHE A 212 -16.31 44.90 4.90
N TRP A 213 -15.30 44.18 4.37
CA TRP A 213 -13.96 44.05 4.95
C TRP A 213 -12.98 45.13 4.51
N ARG A 214 -13.46 46.17 3.81
CA ARG A 214 -12.69 47.31 3.32
C ARG A 214 -12.84 48.48 4.28
#